data_AF-A0A2I0EPJ6-F1
#
_entry.id   AF-A0A2I0EPJ6-F1
#
_cell.length_a   1.000
_cell.length_b   1.000
_cell.length_c   1.000
_cell.angle_alpha   90.00
_cell.angle_beta   90.00
_cell.angle_gamma   90.00
#
_symmetry.space_group_name_H-M   'P 1'
#
loop_
_entity.id
_entity.type
_entity.pdbx_description
1 polymer ?
#
loop_
_entity_poly.entity_id
_entity_poly.type
_entity_poly.pdbx_seq_one_letter_code
_entity_poly.pdbx_strand_id
1 'polypeptide(L)'
;MSILIGVGVVTTVSVFYLGRKGWYALHRMVGITPGVLTYQDSNAPLLLTSLNWQQLDLNKKHLEVLSDKQLRQLQNIDKKVADYHNYQNELEAQNVTSAINEQQFVLHKMLHTRLPEMLVSHYHLANINISNRTKNGQTQAEAGRLLQEILDNIEQRLDGVLERMEEQHLQELRVMKNYIHSHDD
;
A
#
# COMPACT_ATOMS: atom_id res chain seq x y z
N MET A 1 -43.76 55.90 29.63
CA MET A 1 -43.50 54.65 30.35
C MET A 1 -43.23 53.56 29.30
N SER A 2 -41.97 53.16 29.14
CA SER A 2 -41.50 52.06 28.30
C SER A 2 -41.70 50.72 28.99
N ILE A 3 -41.92 49.61 28.26
CA ILE A 3 -41.20 48.32 28.45
C ILE A 3 -41.14 47.57 27.10
N LEU A 4 -39.92 47.19 26.70
CA LEU A 4 -39.56 46.18 25.68
C LEU A 4 -39.86 44.77 26.20
N ILE A 5 -40.05 43.79 25.32
CA ILE A 5 -39.40 42.45 25.36
C ILE A 5 -39.79 41.71 24.07
N GLY A 6 -38.78 41.37 23.27
CA GLY A 6 -38.90 40.51 22.11
C GLY A 6 -38.91 39.03 22.48
N VAL A 7 -39.44 38.20 21.59
CA VAL A 7 -39.29 36.75 21.63
C VAL A 7 -38.92 36.28 20.23
N GLY A 8 -37.67 35.80 20.10
CA GLY A 8 -37.16 35.18 18.90
C GLY A 8 -37.78 33.81 18.66
N VAL A 9 -38.05 33.50 17.39
CA VAL A 9 -38.45 32.16 16.97
C VAL A 9 -37.20 31.29 16.92
N VAL A 10 -37.10 30.34 17.85
CA VAL A 10 -36.03 29.34 17.92
C VAL A 10 -36.22 28.35 16.77
N THR A 11 -35.27 28.31 15.84
CA THR A 11 -35.11 27.21 14.89
C THR A 11 -34.72 25.96 15.67
N THR A 12 -35.60 24.97 15.72
CA THR A 12 -35.36 23.69 16.37
C THR A 12 -34.35 22.88 15.55
N VAL A 13 -33.06 23.00 15.89
CA VAL A 13 -32.03 22.06 15.44
C VAL A 13 -32.34 20.72 16.11
N SER A 14 -32.86 19.77 15.34
CA SER A 14 -33.09 18.40 15.79
C SER A 14 -31.74 17.68 15.88
N VAL A 15 -31.10 17.77 17.04
CA VAL A 15 -29.91 16.98 17.37
C VAL A 15 -30.35 15.53 17.57
N PHE A 16 -30.14 14.69 16.55
CA PHE A 16 -30.31 13.24 16.69
C PHE A 16 -29.25 12.69 17.64
N TYR A 17 -29.65 12.47 18.90
CA TYR A 17 -28.84 11.74 19.87
C TYR A 17 -28.90 10.25 19.53
N LEU A 18 -27.99 9.77 18.67
CA LEU A 18 -27.81 8.34 18.40
C LEU A 18 -27.21 7.68 19.64
N GLY A 19 -28.06 7.07 20.46
CA GLY A 19 -27.62 6.27 21.60
C GLY A 19 -26.74 5.09 21.18
N ARG A 20 -25.94 4.56 22.12
CA ARG A 20 -24.98 3.45 21.95
C ARG A 20 -25.52 2.24 21.15
N LYS A 21 -26.84 1.96 21.23
CA LYS A 21 -27.50 0.88 20.47
C LYS A 21 -27.73 1.21 19.00
N GLY A 22 -28.00 2.48 18.65
CA GLY A 22 -28.15 2.94 17.27
C GLY A 22 -26.82 2.92 16.51
N TRP A 23 -25.72 3.27 17.19
CA TRP A 23 -24.36 3.13 16.65
C TRP A 23 -24.03 1.67 16.31
N TYR A 24 -24.34 0.73 17.22
CA TYR A 24 -24.15 -0.70 16.99
C TYR A 24 -24.96 -1.26 15.80
N ALA A 25 -26.20 -0.78 15.60
CA ALA A 25 -27.03 -1.20 14.47
C ALA A 25 -26.48 -0.67 13.14
N LEU A 26 -25.95 0.55 13.12
CA LEU A 26 -25.33 1.16 11.95
C LEU A 26 -24.08 0.39 11.54
N HIS A 27 -23.17 0.06 12.48
CA HIS A 27 -21.98 -0.74 12.20
C HIS A 27 -22.28 -2.16 11.69
N ARG A 28 -23.35 -2.79 12.19
CA ARG A 28 -23.78 -4.12 11.74
C ARG A 28 -24.35 -4.12 10.31
N MET A 29 -24.92 -2.99 9.86
CA MET A 29 -25.48 -2.83 8.51
C MET A 29 -24.39 -2.54 7.46
N VAL A 30 -23.29 -1.87 7.84
CA VAL A 30 -22.09 -1.68 6.98
C VAL A 30 -21.07 -2.84 7.06
N GLY A 31 -21.42 -3.94 7.72
CA GLY A 31 -20.56 -5.13 7.78
C GLY A 31 -19.37 -5.03 8.76
N ILE A 32 -19.26 -3.94 9.52
CA ILE A 32 -18.27 -3.82 10.60
C ILE A 32 -18.84 -4.52 11.83
N THR A 33 -18.64 -5.83 11.88
CA THR A 33 -18.81 -6.57 13.14
C THR A 33 -17.83 -5.96 14.16
N PRO A 34 -18.24 -5.62 15.39
CA PRO A 34 -17.31 -5.22 16.45
C PRO A 34 -16.56 -6.47 16.92
N GLY A 35 -15.66 -6.93 16.05
CA GLY A 35 -14.74 -8.01 16.28
C GLY A 35 -13.45 -7.45 16.86
N VAL A 36 -12.97 -8.11 17.91
CA VAL A 36 -11.65 -8.00 18.53
C VAL A 36 -10.66 -7.17 17.71
N LEU A 37 -10.23 -6.02 18.25
CA LEU A 37 -9.01 -5.35 17.78
C LEU A 37 -7.86 -6.32 18.03
N THR A 38 -7.52 -7.12 17.04
CA THR A 38 -6.30 -7.93 17.07
C THR A 38 -5.15 -6.97 16.84
N TYR A 39 -4.41 -6.66 17.90
CA TYR A 39 -3.13 -5.99 17.78
C TYR A 39 -2.20 -6.91 16.98
N GLN A 40 -2.02 -6.61 15.70
CA GLN A 40 -0.97 -7.21 14.91
C GLN A 40 0.34 -6.55 15.34
N ASP A 41 1.16 -7.29 16.08
CA ASP A 41 2.53 -6.88 16.36
C ASP A 41 3.30 -6.86 15.03
N SER A 42 3.73 -5.66 14.63
CA SER A 42 4.50 -5.46 13.41
C SER A 42 5.85 -6.17 13.44
N ASN A 43 6.32 -6.65 14.61
CA ASN A 43 7.57 -7.39 14.77
C ASN A 43 7.38 -8.90 14.97
N ALA A 44 6.14 -9.41 15.03
CA ALA A 44 5.90 -10.85 15.18
C ALA A 44 6.39 -11.64 13.95
N PRO A 45 7.04 -12.81 14.12
CA PRO A 45 7.61 -13.57 13.01
C PRO A 45 6.54 -13.87 11.94
N LEU A 46 6.90 -13.61 10.68
CA LEU A 46 5.95 -13.77 9.58
C LEU A 46 5.80 -15.25 9.22
N LEU A 47 4.59 -15.78 9.35
CA LEU A 47 4.29 -17.12 8.87
C LEU A 47 3.88 -17.07 7.39
N LEU A 48 4.52 -17.90 6.56
CA LEU A 48 4.18 -18.08 5.14
C LEU A 48 2.70 -18.47 4.91
N THR A 49 2.10 -19.14 5.90
CA THR A 49 0.68 -19.52 5.88
C THR A 49 -0.25 -18.33 6.05
N SER A 50 0.15 -17.29 6.79
CA SER A 50 -0.64 -16.07 6.98
C SER A 50 -0.42 -15.01 5.89
N LEU A 51 0.57 -15.21 5.02
CA LEU A 51 0.85 -14.34 3.90
C LEU A 51 -0.23 -14.46 2.82
N ASN A 52 -0.88 -13.33 2.53
CA ASN A 52 -1.83 -13.15 1.45
C ASN A 52 -1.40 -11.91 0.65
N TRP A 53 -1.21 -12.07 -0.65
CA TRP A 53 -0.76 -11.01 -1.54
C TRP A 53 -1.96 -10.34 -2.18
N GLN A 54 -1.96 -9.01 -2.24
CA GLN A 54 -3.04 -8.25 -2.85
C GLN A 54 -2.82 -8.06 -4.36
N GLN A 55 -1.58 -7.73 -4.75
CA GLN A 55 -1.22 -7.39 -6.12
C GLN A 55 -0.12 -8.27 -6.69
N LEU A 56 0.78 -8.78 -5.86
CA LEU A 56 1.84 -9.68 -6.29
C LEU A 56 1.33 -11.12 -6.42
N ASP A 57 1.69 -11.80 -7.50
CA ASP A 57 1.43 -13.24 -7.66
C ASP A 57 2.73 -14.02 -7.41
N LEU A 58 3.03 -14.28 -6.12
CA LEU A 58 4.24 -14.98 -5.72
C LEU A 58 3.94 -16.39 -5.22
N ASN A 59 4.66 -17.38 -5.77
CA ASN A 59 4.54 -18.77 -5.35
C ASN A 59 5.17 -18.99 -3.97
N LYS A 60 4.35 -19.38 -2.99
CA LYS A 60 4.74 -19.62 -1.59
C LYS A 60 5.92 -20.58 -1.42
N LYS A 61 6.05 -21.58 -2.30
CA LYS A 61 7.17 -22.54 -2.28
C LYS A 61 8.52 -21.83 -2.39
N HIS A 62 8.63 -20.83 -3.26
CA HIS A 62 9.89 -20.12 -3.50
C HIS A 62 10.24 -19.14 -2.38
N LEU A 63 9.31 -18.90 -1.46
CA LEU A 63 9.47 -18.00 -0.33
C LEU A 63 10.01 -18.69 0.93
N GLU A 64 10.00 -20.03 0.98
CA GLU A 64 10.40 -20.84 2.14
C GLU A 64 11.84 -20.61 2.59
N VAL A 65 12.71 -20.19 1.67
CA VAL A 65 14.14 -19.95 1.91
C VAL A 65 14.46 -18.50 2.23
N LEU A 66 13.46 -17.62 2.22
CA LEU A 66 13.65 -16.19 2.48
C LEU A 66 13.74 -15.92 3.98
N SER A 67 14.54 -14.92 4.33
CA SER A 67 14.57 -14.40 5.70
C SER A 67 13.28 -13.62 6.02
N ASP A 68 12.92 -13.54 7.31
CA ASP A 68 11.81 -12.72 7.78
C ASP A 68 11.90 -11.26 7.29
N LYS A 69 13.12 -10.70 7.20
CA LYS A 69 13.34 -9.36 6.68
C LYS A 69 12.89 -9.24 5.22
N GLN A 70 13.28 -10.20 4.37
CA GLN A 70 12.91 -10.22 2.96
C GLN A 70 11.40 -10.45 2.77
N LEU A 71 10.79 -11.30 3.60
CA LEU A 71 9.33 -11.51 3.58
C LEU A 71 8.56 -10.22 3.94
N ARG A 72 9.01 -9.49 4.96
CA ARG A 72 8.45 -8.18 5.34
C ARG A 72 8.59 -7.17 4.22
N GLN A 73 9.76 -7.13 3.60
CA GLN A 73 10.01 -6.23 2.49
C GLN A 73 9.07 -6.52 1.31
N LEU A 74 8.85 -7.78 0.97
CA LEU A 74 7.88 -8.18 -0.05
C LEU A 74 6.44 -7.76 0.31
N GLN A 75 6.04 -7.83 1.59
CA GLN A 75 4.74 -7.29 2.03
C GLN A 75 4.64 -5.78 1.87
N ASN A 76 5.70 -5.06 2.22
CA ASN A 76 5.74 -3.61 2.03
C ASN A 76 5.66 -3.25 0.55
N ILE A 77 6.36 -3.98 -0.32
CA ILE A 77 6.28 -3.83 -1.77
C ILE A 77 4.84 -4.10 -2.24
N ASP A 78 4.22 -5.22 -1.86
CA ASP A 78 2.84 -5.55 -2.23
C ASP A 78 1.85 -4.46 -1.83
N LYS A 79 1.99 -3.91 -0.61
CA LYS A 79 1.18 -2.78 -0.14
C LYS A 79 1.40 -1.53 -1.00
N LYS A 80 2.66 -1.13 -1.27
CA LYS A 80 2.97 0.03 -2.10
C LYS A 80 2.44 -0.14 -3.53
N VAL A 81 2.47 -1.36 -4.07
CA VAL A 81 1.88 -1.68 -5.38
C VAL A 81 0.36 -1.56 -5.32
N ALA A 82 -0.29 -1.99 -4.24
CA ALA A 82 -1.73 -1.81 -4.05
C ALA A 82 -2.12 -0.33 -3.98
N ASP A 83 -1.38 0.47 -3.22
CA ASP A 83 -1.59 1.92 -3.12
C ASP A 83 -1.44 2.58 -4.51
N TYR A 84 -0.40 2.19 -5.26
CA TYR A 84 -0.19 2.65 -6.63
C TYR A 84 -1.32 2.25 -7.59
N HIS A 85 -1.78 1.00 -7.54
CA HIS A 85 -2.86 0.51 -8.40
C HIS A 85 -4.20 1.18 -8.07
N ASN A 86 -4.51 1.38 -6.79
CA ASN A 86 -5.70 2.11 -6.37
C ASN A 86 -5.72 3.53 -6.95
N TYR A 87 -4.57 4.20 -6.89
CA TYR A 87 -4.41 5.51 -7.50
C TYR A 87 -4.65 5.50 -9.01
N GLN A 88 -4.09 4.53 -9.74
CA GLN A 88 -4.34 4.41 -11.18
C GLN A 88 -5.83 4.27 -11.49
N ASN A 89 -6.55 3.44 -10.71
CA ASN A 89 -8.00 3.29 -10.87
C ASN A 89 -8.76 4.59 -10.59
N GLU A 90 -8.33 5.38 -9.60
CA GLU A 90 -8.94 6.69 -9.30
C GLU A 90 -8.73 7.70 -10.43
N LEU A 91 -7.58 7.67 -11.10
CA LEU A 91 -7.34 8.49 -12.30
C LEU A 91 -8.22 8.06 -13.48
N GLU A 92 -8.33 6.75 -13.72
CA GLU A 92 -9.19 6.20 -14.76
C GLU A 92 -10.66 6.54 -14.53
N ALA A 93 -11.13 6.49 -13.28
CA ALA A 93 -12.49 6.89 -12.90
C ALA A 93 -12.77 8.38 -13.18
N GLN A 94 -11.73 9.22 -13.20
CA GLN A 94 -11.80 10.64 -13.55
C GLN A 94 -11.64 10.90 -15.05
N ASN A 95 -11.60 9.86 -15.89
CA ASN A 95 -11.29 9.91 -17.33
C ASN A 95 -9.91 10.52 -17.63
N VAL A 96 -9.01 10.52 -16.66
CA VAL A 96 -7.61 10.90 -16.85
C VAL A 96 -6.86 9.65 -17.29
N THR A 97 -6.81 9.42 -18.60
CA THR A 97 -5.96 8.35 -19.14
C THR A 97 -4.51 8.78 -19.05
N SER A 98 -3.84 8.38 -17.97
CA SER A 98 -2.41 8.58 -17.83
C SER A 98 -1.70 7.65 -18.83
N ALA A 99 -1.01 8.22 -19.82
CA ALA A 99 -0.16 7.42 -20.70
C ALA A 99 0.87 6.67 -19.86
N ILE A 100 0.93 5.35 -19.98
CA ILE A 100 1.91 4.53 -19.26
C ILE A 100 3.30 5.00 -19.68
N ASN A 101 4.04 5.60 -18.74
CA ASN A 101 5.40 6.04 -19.01
C ASN A 101 6.38 4.87 -18.92
N GLU A 102 7.59 5.03 -19.46
CA GLU A 102 8.61 3.97 -19.46
C GLU A 102 8.92 3.44 -18.05
N GLN A 103 8.93 4.31 -17.05
CA GLN A 103 9.23 3.91 -15.67
C GLN A 103 8.14 3.02 -15.09
N GLN A 104 6.88 3.30 -15.39
CA GLN A 104 5.73 2.49 -14.99
C GLN A 104 5.74 1.12 -15.70
N PHE A 105 6.09 1.11 -16.99
CA PHE A 105 6.27 -0.15 -17.74
C PHE A 105 7.40 -1.02 -17.15
N VAL A 106 8.56 -0.41 -16.88
CA VAL A 106 9.69 -1.11 -16.28
C VAL A 106 9.33 -1.66 -14.90
N LEU A 107 8.67 -0.87 -14.06
CA LEU A 107 8.22 -1.28 -12.73
C LEU A 107 7.24 -2.45 -12.82
N HIS A 108 6.24 -2.37 -13.69
CA HIS A 108 5.29 -3.47 -13.91
C HIS A 108 6.01 -4.77 -14.31
N LYS A 109 6.95 -4.68 -15.26
CA LYS A 109 7.75 -5.84 -15.68
C LYS A 109 8.65 -6.38 -14.56
N MET A 110 9.20 -5.50 -13.71
CA MET A 110 9.99 -5.91 -12.55
C MET A 110 9.13 -6.70 -11.56
N LEU A 111 7.93 -6.22 -11.25
CA LEU A 111 7.05 -6.83 -10.25
C LEU A 111 6.41 -8.15 -10.71
N HIS A 112 5.88 -8.19 -11.93
CA HIS A 112 5.07 -9.33 -12.40
C HIS A 112 5.85 -10.37 -13.22
N THR A 113 7.06 -10.06 -13.66
CA THR A 113 7.88 -11.01 -14.43
C THR A 113 9.21 -11.27 -13.74
N ARG A 114 10.02 -10.23 -13.52
CA ARG A 114 11.40 -10.43 -13.05
C ARG A 114 11.49 -10.88 -11.60
N LEU A 115 10.68 -10.31 -10.71
CA LEU A 115 10.69 -10.67 -9.30
C LEU A 115 10.33 -12.16 -9.09
N PRO A 116 9.24 -12.70 -9.67
CA PRO A 116 8.97 -14.14 -9.63
C PRO A 116 10.11 -15.00 -10.18
N GLU A 117 10.68 -14.64 -11.34
CA GLU A 117 11.81 -15.37 -11.95
C GLU A 117 13.06 -15.39 -11.05
N MET A 118 13.35 -14.27 -10.39
CA MET A 118 14.47 -14.13 -9.47
C MET A 118 14.27 -14.94 -8.19
N LEU A 119 13.04 -14.96 -7.64
CA LEU A 119 12.71 -15.78 -6.49
C LEU A 119 12.85 -17.27 -6.77
N VAL A 120 12.44 -17.72 -7.97
CA VAL A 120 12.67 -19.09 -8.45
C VAL A 120 14.17 -19.41 -8.50
N SER A 121 14.96 -18.52 -9.10
CA SER A 121 16.41 -18.68 -9.23
C SER A 121 17.10 -18.74 -7.86
N HIS A 122 16.73 -17.85 -6.95
CA HIS A 122 17.22 -17.85 -5.57
C HIS A 122 16.84 -19.14 -4.83
N TYR A 123 15.59 -19.59 -4.96
CA TYR A 123 15.14 -20.86 -4.37
C TYR A 123 15.95 -22.06 -4.88
N HIS A 124 16.26 -22.11 -6.17
CA HIS A 124 17.12 -23.16 -6.72
C HIS A 124 18.53 -23.07 -6.13
N LEU A 125 19.16 -21.90 -6.12
CA LEU A 125 20.50 -21.72 -5.57
C LEU A 125 20.59 -22.05 -4.07
N ALA A 126 19.53 -21.77 -3.30
CA ALA A 126 19.44 -22.12 -1.88
C ALA A 126 19.35 -23.64 -1.65
N ASN A 127 18.69 -24.36 -2.56
CA ASN A 127 18.41 -25.80 -2.41
C ASN A 127 19.41 -26.73 -3.12
N ILE A 128 20.22 -26.22 -4.06
CA ILE A 128 21.25 -27.03 -4.71
C ILE A 128 22.35 -27.33 -3.68
N ASN A 129 22.47 -28.60 -3.28
CA ASN A 129 23.50 -29.07 -2.37
C ASN A 129 24.66 -29.68 -3.17
N ILE A 130 25.58 -28.85 -3.67
CA ILE A 130 26.78 -29.33 -4.38
C ILE A 130 27.77 -29.88 -3.35
N SER A 131 28.40 -31.03 -3.64
CA SER A 131 29.36 -31.73 -2.78
C SER A 131 30.54 -30.86 -2.29
N ASN A 132 30.78 -29.70 -2.91
CA ASN A 132 31.76 -28.71 -2.48
C ASN A 132 31.11 -27.64 -1.58
N ARG A 133 30.98 -27.96 -0.28
CA ARG A 133 30.29 -27.14 0.73
C ARG A 133 30.78 -25.67 0.79
N THR A 134 32.08 -25.43 0.58
CA THR A 134 32.67 -24.08 0.66
C THR A 134 32.25 -23.18 -0.52
N LYS A 135 32.26 -23.71 -1.75
CA LYS A 135 31.77 -22.96 -2.92
C LYS A 135 30.25 -22.72 -2.84
N ASN A 136 29.51 -23.69 -2.32
CA ASN A 136 28.06 -23.56 -2.17
C ASN A 136 27.68 -22.43 -1.20
N GLY A 137 28.35 -22.33 -0.05
CA GLY A 137 28.09 -21.25 0.92
C GLY A 137 28.35 -19.85 0.35
N GLN A 138 29.37 -19.70 -0.51
CA GLN A 138 29.65 -18.43 -1.19
C GLN A 138 28.56 -18.07 -2.21
N THR A 139 28.14 -19.03 -3.03
CA THR A 139 27.07 -18.83 -4.02
C THR A 139 25.73 -18.50 -3.36
N GLN A 140 25.39 -19.15 -2.24
CA GLN A 140 24.17 -18.85 -1.48
C GLN A 140 24.21 -17.45 -0.86
N ALA A 141 25.35 -17.05 -0.27
CA ALA A 141 25.51 -15.72 0.29
C ALA A 141 25.42 -14.63 -0.79
N GLU A 142 26.03 -14.86 -1.96
CA GLU A 142 25.95 -13.95 -3.11
C GLU A 142 24.51 -13.85 -3.64
N ALA A 143 23.82 -14.99 -3.80
CA ALA A 143 22.42 -15.01 -4.22
C ALA A 143 21.51 -14.22 -3.27
N GLY A 144 21.71 -14.37 -1.96
CA GLY A 144 20.98 -13.61 -0.95
C GLY A 144 21.25 -12.10 -1.04
N ARG A 145 22.50 -11.70 -1.26
CA ARG A 145 22.88 -10.28 -1.45
C ARG A 145 22.25 -9.69 -2.71
N LEU A 146 22.31 -10.41 -3.82
CA LEU A 146 21.72 -9.97 -5.09
C LEU A 146 20.20 -9.85 -5.00
N LEU A 147 19.54 -10.82 -4.34
CA LEU A 147 18.11 -10.72 -4.11
C LEU A 147 17.76 -9.49 -3.26
N GLN A 148 18.51 -9.23 -2.19
CA GLN A 148 18.29 -8.04 -1.36
C GLN A 148 18.44 -6.75 -2.18
N GLU A 149 19.50 -6.64 -2.97
CA GLU A 149 19.75 -5.46 -3.82
C GLU A 149 18.61 -5.22 -4.82
N ILE A 150 18.03 -6.29 -5.37
CA ILE A 150 16.86 -6.21 -6.25
C ILE A 150 15.62 -5.74 -5.49
N LEU A 151 15.35 -6.30 -4.32
CA LEU A 151 14.20 -5.89 -3.49
C LEU A 151 14.30 -4.42 -3.08
N ASP A 152 15.49 -3.99 -2.64
CA ASP A 152 15.78 -2.59 -2.30
C ASP A 152 15.56 -1.67 -3.51
N ASN A 153 15.99 -2.08 -4.71
CA ASN A 153 15.80 -1.30 -5.92
C ASN A 153 14.32 -1.18 -6.33
N ILE A 154 13.57 -2.27 -6.24
CA ILE A 154 12.12 -2.27 -6.53
C ILE A 154 11.40 -1.36 -5.54
N GLU A 155 11.70 -1.49 -4.25
CA GLU A 155 11.07 -0.68 -3.21
C GLU A 155 11.37 0.81 -3.38
N GLN A 156 12.63 1.18 -3.62
CA GLN A 156 13.02 2.57 -3.84
C GLN A 156 12.36 3.17 -5.10
N ARG A 157 12.19 2.38 -6.16
CA ARG A 157 11.48 2.81 -7.37
C ARG A 157 10.00 3.05 -7.11
N LEU A 158 9.37 2.19 -6.31
CA LEU A 158 7.99 2.38 -5.87
C LEU A 158 7.84 3.65 -5.04
N ASP A 159 8.73 3.87 -4.08
CA ASP A 159 8.74 5.08 -3.26
C ASP A 159 8.83 6.33 -4.13
N GLY A 160 9.76 6.36 -5.08
CA GLY A 160 9.89 7.49 -5.99
C GLY A 160 8.70 7.68 -6.94
N VAL A 161 7.91 6.64 -7.25
CA VAL A 161 6.67 6.78 -8.02
C VAL A 161 5.57 7.36 -7.13
N LEU A 162 5.40 6.86 -5.92
CA LEU A 162 4.39 7.32 -4.96
C LEU A 162 4.65 8.78 -4.54
N GLU A 163 5.90 9.15 -4.25
CA GLU A 163 6.27 10.53 -3.88
C GLU A 163 5.91 11.52 -4.99
N ARG A 164 6.22 11.19 -6.25
CA ARG A 164 5.85 12.05 -7.40
C ARG A 164 4.35 12.23 -7.54
N MET A 165 3.55 11.22 -7.21
CA MET A 165 2.09 11.33 -7.23
C MET A 165 1.59 12.29 -6.15
N GLU A 166 2.13 12.19 -4.93
CA GLU A 166 1.80 13.12 -3.84
C GLU A 166 2.17 14.57 -4.22
N GLU A 167 3.36 14.77 -4.78
CA GLU A 167 3.82 16.08 -5.26
C GLU A 167 2.92 16.66 -6.35
N GLN A 168 2.50 15.83 -7.31
CA GLN A 168 1.60 16.24 -8.40
C GLN A 168 0.26 16.75 -7.85
N HIS A 169 -0.38 16.02 -6.94
CA HIS A 169 -1.64 16.46 -6.34
C HIS A 169 -1.49 17.72 -5.50
N LEU A 170 -0.40 17.83 -4.73
CA LEU A 170 -0.15 19.04 -3.97
C LEU A 170 0.02 20.24 -4.90
N GLN A 171 0.68 20.05 -6.04
CA GLN A 171 0.84 21.08 -7.05
C GLN A 171 -0.49 21.46 -7.71
N GLU A 172 -1.36 20.51 -8.05
CA GLU A 172 -2.70 20.77 -8.58
C GLU A 172 -3.55 21.61 -7.62
N LEU A 173 -3.53 21.26 -6.33
CA LEU A 173 -4.22 22.03 -5.29
C LEU A 173 -3.68 23.47 -5.17
N ARG A 174 -2.36 23.65 -5.28
CA ARG A 174 -1.73 24.98 -5.28
C ARG A 174 -2.14 25.80 -6.50
N VAL A 175 -2.19 25.19 -7.69
CA VAL A 175 -2.65 25.86 -8.92
C VAL A 175 -4.10 26.29 -8.77
N MET A 176 -4.98 25.39 -8.30
CA MET A 176 -6.39 25.71 -8.09
C MET A 176 -6.57 26.84 -7.07
N LYS A 177 -5.83 26.81 -5.95
CA LYS A 177 -5.82 27.90 -4.98
C LYS A 177 -5.49 29.23 -5.66
N ASN A 178 -4.40 29.29 -6.43
CA ASN A 178 -3.97 30.52 -7.08
C ASN A 178 -4.96 31.01 -8.14
N TYR A 179 -5.60 30.10 -8.87
CA TYR A 179 -6.62 30.42 -9.87
C TYR A 179 -7.86 31.09 -9.24
N ILE A 180 -8.31 30.61 -8.08
CA ILE A 180 -9.43 31.23 -7.35
C ILE A 180 -9.03 32.65 -6.91
N HIS A 181 -7.86 32.81 -6.30
CA HIS A 181 -7.39 34.11 -5.84
C HIS A 181 -7.24 35.13 -6.98
N SER A 182 -6.86 34.69 -8.19
CA SER A 182 -6.71 35.59 -9.33
C SER A 182 -8.03 36.05 -9.95
N HIS A 183 -9.18 35.50 -9.53
CA HIS A 183 -10.52 35.88 -9.99
C HIS A 183 -11.36 36.58 -8.91
N ASP A 184 -10.81 36.71 -7.69
CA ASP A 184 -11.43 37.45 -6.57
C ASP A 184 -10.91 38.91 -6.46
N ASP A 185 -9.95 39.30 -7.32
CA ASP A 185 -9.46 40.67 -7.55
C ASP A 185 -10.07 41.29 -8.82
#